data_AF-A0A9E6V2I1-F1
#
_entry.id   AF-A0A9E6V2I1-F1
#
_cell.length_a   1.000
_cell.length_b   1.000
_cell.length_c   1.000
_cell.angle_alpha   90.00
_cell.angle_beta   90.00
_cell.angle_gamma   90.00
#
_symmetry.space_group_name_H-M   'P 1'
#
loop_
_entity.id
_entity.type
_entity.pdbx_description
1 polymer ?
#
loop_
_entity_poly.entity_id
_entity_poly.type
_entity_poly.pdbx_seq_one_letter_code
_entity_poly.pdbx_strand_id
1 'polypeptide(L)'
;MKITKFTAAIAIFSLSIFSTPVIAEKKPELWVDFGKNNSGEQLKLNEKSIRFETMLVDDTINNTDGFYNNDDRFPKMTVVVFEYRVNNRKRIAYTKSCNAGNLTDKPYWKTYTSIADNWPQYFRVDIKSVASMELLQRVCSLTVSNQ
;
A
#
# COMPACT_ATOMS: atom_id res chain seq x y z
N MET A 1 65.31 3.53 54.13
CA MET A 1 64.07 4.33 54.05
C MET A 1 63.34 3.95 52.77
N LYS A 2 62.26 3.16 52.86
CA LYS A 2 61.45 2.70 51.72
C LYS A 2 60.10 3.41 51.80
N ILE A 3 59.80 4.27 50.83
CA ILE A 3 58.51 4.97 50.72
C ILE A 3 57.65 4.15 49.77
N THR A 4 56.65 3.47 50.32
CA THR A 4 55.58 2.81 49.59
C THR A 4 54.62 3.86 49.04
N LYS A 5 54.51 3.97 47.72
CA LYS A 5 53.48 4.78 47.06
C LYS A 5 52.23 3.91 46.91
N PHE A 6 51.16 4.25 47.61
CA PHE A 6 49.83 3.69 47.38
C PHE A 6 49.18 4.44 46.22
N THR A 7 48.84 3.74 45.14
CA THR A 7 48.01 4.27 44.05
C THR A 7 46.61 3.69 44.23
N ALA A 8 45.67 4.50 44.70
CA ALA A 8 44.27 4.11 44.80
C ALA A 8 43.66 4.10 43.38
N ALA A 9 43.25 2.92 42.90
CA ALA A 9 42.51 2.78 41.66
C ALA A 9 41.03 3.07 41.93
N ILE A 10 40.49 4.11 41.27
CA ILE A 10 39.06 4.45 41.32
C ILE A 10 38.34 3.51 40.34
N ALA A 11 37.54 2.57 40.87
CA ALA A 11 36.68 1.72 40.06
C ALA A 11 35.39 2.49 39.71
N ILE A 12 35.25 2.87 38.44
CA ILE A 12 34.03 3.49 37.91
C ILE A 12 33.06 2.36 37.54
N PHE A 13 32.01 2.16 38.34
CA PHE A 13 30.89 1.31 37.95
C PHE A 13 30.05 2.07 36.91
N SER A 14 30.13 1.62 35.65
CA SER A 14 29.22 2.07 34.60
C SER A 14 27.88 1.35 34.76
N LEU A 15 26.84 2.10 35.16
CA LEU A 15 25.46 1.64 35.13
C LEU A 15 25.07 1.44 33.66
N SER A 16 24.98 0.17 33.24
CA SER A 16 24.42 -0.18 31.94
C SER A 16 22.93 0.17 31.96
N ILE A 17 22.57 1.29 31.35
CA ILE A 17 21.16 1.62 31.09
C ILE A 17 20.72 0.67 29.97
N PHE A 18 20.24 -0.51 30.36
CA PHE A 18 19.51 -1.42 29.46
C PHE A 18 18.21 -0.73 29.05
N SER A 19 18.30 0.11 28.02
CA SER A 19 17.15 0.58 27.29
C SER A 19 16.69 -0.58 26.43
N THR A 20 15.68 -1.33 26.89
CA THR A 20 14.99 -2.28 26.02
C THR A 20 14.44 -1.48 24.83
N PRO A 21 14.76 -1.85 23.59
CA PRO A 21 14.12 -1.21 22.45
C PRO A 21 12.62 -1.45 22.60
N VAL A 22 11.84 -0.38 22.64
CA VAL A 22 10.39 -0.45 22.48
C VAL A 22 10.19 -0.96 21.05
N ILE A 23 10.03 -2.27 20.90
CA ILE A 23 9.55 -2.88 19.67
C ILE A 23 8.12 -2.35 19.53
N ALA A 24 7.95 -1.31 18.72
CA ALA A 24 6.63 -0.89 18.30
C ALA A 24 5.99 -2.10 17.62
N GLU A 25 5.06 -2.75 18.32
CA GLU A 25 4.27 -3.84 17.76
C GLU A 25 3.52 -3.27 16.55
N LYS A 26 4.03 -3.54 15.34
CA LYS A 26 3.29 -3.26 14.11
C LYS A 26 2.03 -4.11 14.19
N LYS A 27 0.89 -3.47 14.48
CA LYS A 27 -0.43 -4.10 14.40
C LYS A 27 -0.47 -4.90 13.09
N PRO A 28 -0.81 -6.19 13.11
CA PRO A 28 -0.82 -6.99 11.89
C PRO A 28 -1.72 -6.34 10.86
N GLU A 29 -1.18 -6.14 9.65
CA GLU A 29 -1.96 -5.74 8.48
C GLU A 29 -3.05 -6.79 8.27
N LEU A 30 -4.31 -6.37 8.17
CA LEU A 30 -5.44 -7.28 7.97
C LEU A 30 -5.56 -7.58 6.48
N TRP A 31 -5.07 -8.75 6.06
CA TRP A 31 -5.14 -9.22 4.69
C TRP A 31 -6.31 -10.21 4.52
N VAL A 32 -7.30 -9.85 3.72
CA VAL A 32 -8.47 -10.68 3.40
C VAL A 32 -8.27 -11.40 2.08
N ASP A 33 -8.58 -12.70 2.03
CA ASP A 33 -8.40 -13.58 0.87
C ASP A 33 -9.66 -13.63 0.00
N PHE A 34 -9.50 -13.53 -1.32
CA PHE A 34 -10.58 -13.60 -2.30
C PHE A 34 -10.45 -14.79 -3.25
N GLY A 35 -9.52 -15.71 -3.00
CA GLY A 35 -9.24 -16.83 -3.87
C GLY A 35 -8.35 -16.46 -5.05
N LYS A 36 -8.51 -17.17 -6.17
CA LYS A 36 -7.60 -17.09 -7.33
C LYS A 36 -8.19 -16.31 -8.50
N ASN A 37 -7.35 -15.53 -9.17
CA ASN A 37 -7.69 -14.96 -10.48
C ASN A 37 -7.68 -16.05 -11.58
N ASN A 38 -8.04 -15.68 -12.82
CA ASN A 38 -8.05 -16.64 -13.95
C ASN A 38 -6.66 -17.21 -14.29
N SER A 39 -5.59 -16.55 -13.86
CA SER A 39 -4.21 -17.04 -14.00
C SER A 39 -3.80 -18.00 -12.86
N GLY A 40 -4.72 -18.29 -11.92
CA GLY A 40 -4.47 -19.14 -10.76
C GLY A 40 -3.75 -18.45 -9.59
N GLU A 41 -3.54 -17.14 -9.67
CA GLU A 41 -2.82 -16.37 -8.66
C GLU A 41 -3.74 -15.92 -7.53
N GLN A 42 -3.28 -16.04 -6.28
CA GLN A 42 -4.08 -15.69 -5.10
C GLN A 42 -4.18 -14.17 -4.94
N LEU A 43 -5.40 -13.67 -4.79
CA LEU A 43 -5.73 -12.27 -4.54
C LEU A 43 -6.04 -12.02 -3.07
N LYS A 44 -5.39 -11.01 -2.48
CA LYS A 44 -5.68 -10.55 -1.12
C LYS A 44 -5.82 -9.03 -1.05
N LEU A 45 -6.64 -8.51 -0.16
CA LEU A 45 -6.86 -7.07 0.07
C LEU A 45 -6.38 -6.67 1.47
N ASN A 46 -5.67 -5.55 1.58
CA ASN A 46 -5.45 -4.91 2.87
C ASN A 46 -6.58 -3.90 3.13
N GLU A 47 -7.60 -4.29 3.89
CA GLU A 47 -8.80 -3.46 4.08
C GLU A 47 -8.48 -2.10 4.72
N LYS A 48 -7.44 -2.03 5.57
CA LYS A 48 -7.02 -0.80 6.24
C LYS A 48 -6.36 0.22 5.30
N SER A 49 -5.98 -0.20 4.09
CA SER A 49 -5.32 0.68 3.12
C SER A 49 -6.30 1.52 2.28
N ILE A 50 -7.60 1.18 2.34
CA ILE A 50 -8.64 1.80 1.52
C ILE A 50 -8.86 3.24 1.96
N ARG A 51 -8.63 4.19 1.03
CA ARG A 51 -8.78 5.63 1.28
C ARG A 51 -9.18 6.37 0.01
N PHE A 52 -9.70 7.58 0.18
CA PHE A 52 -9.87 8.53 -0.91
C PHE A 52 -8.59 9.32 -1.13
N GLU A 53 -8.20 9.51 -2.39
CA GLU A 53 -7.02 10.30 -2.76
C GLU A 53 -7.33 11.12 -4.01
N THR A 54 -6.93 12.40 -4.02
CA THR A 54 -7.03 13.25 -5.21
C THR A 54 -5.74 13.17 -5.99
N MET A 55 -5.78 12.55 -7.16
CA MET A 55 -4.60 12.33 -8.01
C MET A 55 -4.87 12.65 -9.47
N LEU A 56 -3.80 12.79 -10.26
CA LEU A 56 -3.89 12.86 -11.72
C LEU A 56 -4.33 11.48 -12.24
N VAL A 57 -5.44 11.43 -12.96
CA VAL A 57 -5.95 10.19 -13.53
C VAL A 57 -6.24 10.37 -15.01
N ASP A 58 -5.53 9.62 -15.83
CA ASP A 58 -5.80 9.53 -17.26
C ASP A 58 -6.64 8.28 -17.54
N ASP A 59 -7.86 8.46 -18.08
CA ASP A 59 -8.74 7.38 -18.53
C ASP A 59 -8.58 7.05 -20.02
N THR A 60 -7.85 7.87 -20.76
CA THR A 60 -7.74 7.79 -22.23
C THR A 60 -6.65 6.84 -22.69
N ILE A 61 -5.70 6.49 -21.81
CA ILE A 61 -4.56 5.65 -22.19
C ILE A 61 -4.55 4.34 -21.35
N ASN A 62 -4.68 3.22 -22.05
CA ASN A 62 -4.18 1.92 -21.60
C ASN A 62 -2.65 2.00 -21.68
N ASN A 63 -2.03 2.68 -20.71
CA ASN A 63 -0.58 2.83 -20.73
C ASN A 63 0.04 1.46 -20.41
N THR A 64 0.49 0.79 -21.46
CA THR A 64 1.41 -0.33 -21.35
C THR A 64 2.78 0.12 -20.84
N ASP A 65 3.14 1.41 -20.94
CA ASP A 65 4.31 2.06 -20.31
C ASP A 65 4.27 3.58 -20.56
N GLY A 66 3.55 4.37 -19.76
CA GLY A 66 3.45 5.82 -19.98
C GLY A 66 3.70 6.64 -18.72
N PHE A 67 4.53 7.66 -18.87
CA PHE A 67 4.92 8.65 -17.87
C PHE A 67 3.97 9.85 -17.91
N TYR A 68 3.65 10.44 -16.76
CA TYR A 68 2.90 11.69 -16.66
C TYR A 68 3.86 12.82 -16.30
N ASN A 69 3.57 14.04 -16.74
CA ASN A 69 4.29 15.25 -16.34
C ASN A 69 3.38 16.15 -15.49
N ASN A 70 3.95 16.97 -14.60
CA ASN A 70 3.18 17.91 -13.76
C ASN A 70 2.45 18.99 -14.59
N ASP A 71 2.92 19.24 -15.80
CA ASP A 71 2.34 20.20 -16.74
C ASP A 71 1.23 19.59 -17.62
N ASP A 72 0.93 18.30 -17.45
CA ASP A 72 -0.13 17.66 -18.20
C ASP A 72 -1.50 18.19 -17.75
N ARG A 73 -2.35 18.58 -18.72
CA ARG A 73 -3.70 19.13 -18.47
C ARG A 73 -4.72 18.09 -18.01
N PHE A 74 -4.30 17.00 -17.38
CA PHE A 74 -5.24 15.99 -16.90
C PHE A 74 -5.95 16.51 -15.64
N PRO A 75 -7.28 16.41 -15.57
CA PRO A 75 -8.01 16.82 -14.37
C PRO A 75 -7.58 15.95 -13.19
N LYS A 76 -7.19 16.59 -12.08
CA LYS A 76 -7.07 15.90 -10.78
C LYS A 76 -8.46 15.49 -10.33
N MET A 77 -8.57 14.26 -9.85
CA MET A 77 -9.85 13.76 -9.37
C MET A 77 -9.71 12.81 -8.20
N THR A 78 -10.75 12.76 -7.39
CA THR A 78 -10.83 11.87 -6.24
C THR A 78 -11.10 10.44 -6.70
N VAL A 79 -10.25 9.52 -6.27
CA VAL A 79 -10.37 8.08 -6.52
C VAL A 79 -10.25 7.31 -5.21
N VAL A 80 -10.59 6.03 -5.28
CA VAL A 80 -10.40 5.09 -4.17
C VAL A 80 -9.08 4.36 -4.37
N VAL A 81 -8.14 4.55 -3.45
CA VAL A 81 -6.84 3.88 -3.45
C VAL A 81 -6.87 2.72 -2.46
N PHE A 82 -6.28 1.59 -2.83
CA PHE A 82 -6.19 0.40 -1.98
C PHE A 82 -4.93 -0.42 -2.29
N GLU A 83 -4.49 -1.21 -1.33
CA GLU A 83 -3.39 -2.16 -1.46
C GLU A 83 -3.95 -3.57 -1.59
N TYR A 84 -3.40 -4.30 -2.55
CA TYR A 84 -3.72 -5.71 -2.75
C TYR A 84 -2.46 -6.54 -2.95
N ARG A 85 -2.57 -7.85 -2.80
CA ARG A 85 -1.52 -8.81 -3.11
C ARG A 85 -1.96 -9.72 -4.24
N VAL A 86 -1.02 -10.01 -5.13
CA VAL A 86 -1.08 -11.13 -6.07
C VAL A 86 0.05 -12.06 -5.68
N ASN A 87 -0.28 -13.25 -5.16
CA ASN A 87 0.67 -14.13 -4.49
C ASN A 87 1.45 -13.36 -3.40
N ASN A 88 2.78 -13.33 -3.48
CA ASN A 88 3.64 -12.64 -2.51
C ASN A 88 3.96 -11.18 -2.88
N ARG A 89 3.36 -10.64 -3.95
CA ARG A 89 3.64 -9.28 -4.45
C ARG A 89 2.59 -8.31 -3.97
N LYS A 90 2.96 -7.39 -3.08
CA LYS A 90 2.13 -6.24 -2.65
C LYS A 90 2.12 -5.18 -3.76
N ARG A 91 0.94 -4.64 -4.05
CA ARG A 91 0.72 -3.61 -5.06
C ARG A 91 -0.24 -2.55 -4.53
N ILE A 92 -0.07 -1.33 -5.01
CA ILE A 92 -1.04 -0.25 -4.81
C ILE A 92 -1.86 -0.12 -6.09
N ALA A 93 -3.15 0.07 -5.92
CA ALA A 93 -4.11 0.25 -6.99
C ALA A 93 -5.08 1.38 -6.66
N TYR A 94 -5.74 1.89 -7.69
CA TYR A 94 -6.88 2.77 -7.53
C TYR A 94 -8.04 2.37 -8.43
N THR A 95 -9.24 2.78 -8.06
CA THR A 95 -10.45 2.60 -8.87
C THR A 95 -11.34 3.84 -8.84
N LYS A 96 -12.05 4.03 -9.95
CA LYS A 96 -13.17 4.97 -10.13
C LYS A 96 -14.52 4.26 -10.15
N SER A 97 -14.52 2.93 -10.01
CA SER A 97 -15.69 2.10 -10.17
C SER A 97 -16.59 2.11 -8.94
N CYS A 98 -16.24 2.84 -7.88
CA CYS A 98 -17.05 2.95 -6.67
C CYS A 98 -17.98 4.16 -6.76
N ASN A 99 -19.27 3.92 -6.61
CA ASN A 99 -20.31 4.94 -6.51
C ASN A 99 -21.18 4.65 -5.29
N ALA A 100 -21.08 5.49 -4.26
CA ALA A 100 -21.85 5.37 -3.01
C ALA A 100 -21.81 3.93 -2.42
N GLY A 101 -20.64 3.30 -2.40
CA GLY A 101 -20.45 1.94 -1.90
C GLY A 101 -20.68 0.82 -2.90
N ASN A 102 -21.24 1.12 -4.07
CA ASN A 102 -21.58 0.13 -5.10
C ASN A 102 -20.57 0.15 -6.25
N LEU A 103 -20.48 -0.95 -6.99
CA LEU A 103 -19.73 -1.00 -8.24
C LEU A 103 -20.54 -0.40 -9.41
N THR A 104 -19.83 0.24 -10.33
CA THR A 104 -20.35 0.64 -11.64
C THR A 104 -20.50 -0.57 -12.58
N ASP A 105 -21.24 -0.40 -13.69
CA ASP A 105 -21.56 -1.47 -14.65
C ASP A 105 -20.34 -2.09 -15.35
N LYS A 106 -19.25 -1.31 -15.51
CA LYS A 106 -18.02 -1.75 -16.17
C LYS A 106 -16.83 -1.52 -15.24
N PRO A 107 -16.76 -2.29 -14.14
CA PRO A 107 -15.77 -2.05 -13.12
C PRO A 107 -14.36 -2.40 -13.62
N TYR A 108 -13.37 -1.66 -13.13
CA TYR A 108 -11.96 -1.91 -13.33
C TYR A 108 -11.15 -1.27 -12.19
N TRP A 109 -9.90 -1.67 -12.04
CA TRP A 109 -8.92 -0.89 -11.28
C TRP A 109 -7.65 -0.71 -12.09
N LYS A 110 -6.82 0.24 -11.68
CA LYS A 110 -5.49 0.48 -12.25
C LYS A 110 -4.44 0.24 -11.17
N THR A 111 -3.32 -0.35 -11.54
CA THR A 111 -2.20 -0.65 -10.63
C THR A 111 -0.88 -0.35 -11.32
N TYR A 112 0.18 -0.12 -10.55
CA TYR A 112 1.53 0.09 -11.08
C TYR A 112 2.52 -0.97 -10.59
N THR A 113 3.49 -1.31 -11.43
CA THR A 113 4.61 -2.24 -11.12
C THR A 113 5.90 -1.54 -10.77
N SER A 114 6.09 -0.31 -11.24
CA SER A 114 7.32 0.45 -11.15
C SER A 114 7.03 1.94 -11.01
N ILE A 115 7.99 2.63 -10.41
CA ILE A 115 8.13 4.08 -10.50
C ILE A 115 9.33 4.31 -11.42
N ALA A 116 9.12 4.89 -12.59
CA ALA A 116 10.18 5.24 -13.52
C ALA A 116 10.26 6.77 -13.58
N ASP A 117 11.46 7.34 -13.48
CA ASP A 117 11.69 8.80 -13.47
C ASP A 117 10.85 9.57 -12.44
N ASN A 118 10.61 8.98 -11.26
CA ASN A 118 9.74 9.48 -10.19
C ASN A 118 8.23 9.49 -10.51
N TRP A 119 7.79 8.80 -11.56
CA TRP A 119 6.39 8.72 -11.97
C TRP A 119 5.82 7.30 -11.91
N PRO A 120 4.63 7.08 -11.31
CA PRO A 120 3.99 5.77 -11.28
C PRO A 120 3.36 5.44 -12.65
N GLN A 121 3.68 4.25 -13.18
CA GLN A 121 3.11 3.77 -14.45
C GLN A 121 1.93 2.82 -14.20
N TYR A 122 0.73 3.23 -14.58
CA TYR A 122 -0.49 2.48 -14.31
C TYR A 122 -0.99 1.68 -15.52
N PHE A 123 -1.24 0.40 -15.32
CA PHE A 123 -1.96 -0.44 -16.28
C PHE A 123 -3.34 -0.83 -15.74
N ARG A 124 -4.28 -1.04 -16.67
CA ARG A 124 -5.67 -1.42 -16.36
C ARG A 124 -5.75 -2.92 -16.05
N VAL A 125 -6.47 -3.25 -14.99
CA VAL A 125 -6.87 -4.60 -14.66
C VAL A 125 -8.38 -4.70 -14.79
N ASP A 126 -8.82 -5.46 -15.80
CA ASP A 126 -10.23 -5.77 -16.00
C ASP A 126 -10.70 -6.85 -15.02
N ILE A 127 -11.97 -6.80 -14.65
CA ILE A 127 -12.62 -7.80 -13.79
C ILE A 127 -12.93 -9.05 -14.61
N LYS A 128 -11.95 -9.94 -14.75
CA LYS A 128 -12.10 -11.18 -15.52
C LYS A 128 -12.40 -12.42 -14.67
N SER A 129 -12.29 -12.32 -13.34
CA SER A 129 -12.50 -13.44 -12.40
C SER A 129 -13.47 -13.09 -11.28
N VAL A 130 -14.11 -14.10 -10.68
CA VAL A 130 -14.99 -13.94 -9.50
C VAL A 130 -14.22 -13.31 -8.35
N ALA A 131 -13.00 -13.79 -8.07
CA ALA A 131 -12.11 -13.22 -7.05
C ALA A 131 -11.84 -11.72 -7.26
N SER A 132 -11.62 -11.31 -8.51
CA SER A 132 -11.42 -9.89 -8.85
C SER A 132 -12.68 -9.05 -8.64
N MET A 133 -13.85 -9.62 -8.95
CA MET A 133 -15.14 -8.95 -8.75
C MET A 133 -15.40 -8.75 -7.26
N GLU A 134 -15.30 -9.82 -6.47
CA GLU A 134 -15.53 -9.79 -5.02
C GLU A 134 -14.57 -8.84 -4.30
N LEU A 135 -13.29 -8.83 -4.73
CA LEU A 135 -12.30 -7.89 -4.20
C LEU A 135 -12.74 -6.45 -4.41
N LEU A 136 -13.16 -6.09 -5.63
CA LEU A 136 -13.53 -4.71 -5.92
C LEU A 136 -14.89 -4.33 -5.30
N GLN A 137 -15.83 -5.27 -5.19
CA GLN A 137 -17.06 -5.10 -4.41
C GLN A 137 -16.74 -4.78 -2.96
N ARG A 138 -15.80 -5.53 -2.35
CA ARG A 138 -15.36 -5.27 -0.97
C ARG A 138 -14.73 -3.89 -0.84
N VAL A 139 -13.84 -3.52 -1.76
CA VAL A 139 -13.24 -2.18 -1.80
C VAL A 139 -14.33 -1.12 -1.76
N CYS A 140 -15.30 -1.17 -2.68
CA CYS A 140 -16.36 -0.16 -2.73
C CYS A 140 -17.23 -0.18 -1.48
N SER A 141 -17.63 -1.34 -0.97
CA SER A 141 -18.45 -1.41 0.26
C SER A 141 -17.80 -0.71 1.46
N LEU A 142 -16.47 -0.83 1.59
CA LEU A 142 -15.69 -0.23 2.68
C LEU A 142 -15.44 1.27 2.50
N THR A 143 -15.63 1.81 1.29
CA THR A 143 -15.55 3.26 1.10
C THR A 143 -16.64 4.02 1.83
N VAL A 144 -17.82 3.42 2.04
CA VAL A 144 -18.91 4.02 2.81
C VAL A 144 -18.58 4.06 4.30
N SER A 145 -17.90 3.03 4.81
CA SER A 145 -17.47 2.96 6.21
C SER A 145 -16.30 3.88 6.53
N ASN A 146 -15.58 4.36 5.52
CA ASN A 146 -14.38 5.20 5.66
C ASN A 146 -14.63 6.68 5.26
N GLN A 147 -15.88 7.08 4.99
CA GLN A 147 -16.30 8.49 4.86
C GLN A 147 -16.67 9.07 6.22
#